data_AF-A0A3M2L3Z9-F1
#
_entry.id   AF-A0A3M2L3Z9-F1
#
_cell.length_a   1.000
_cell.length_b   1.000
_cell.length_c   1.000
_cell.angle_alpha   90.00
_cell.angle_beta   90.00
_cell.angle_gamma   90.00
#
_symmetry.space_group_name_H-M   'P 1'
#
loop_
_entity.id
_entity.type
_entity.pdbx_description
1 polymer ?
#
loop_
_entity_poly.entity_id
_entity_poly.type
_entity_poly.pdbx_seq_one_letter_code
_entity_poly.pdbx_strand_id
1 'polypeptide(L)'
;MRRPPSRRRIQCLTIAEREEISRGLATGRSAREIAASLRRSPSTIARETARSGGRTAYRAAMADQRAYQRARRPKHANLARNPLLRVLVVEKPAACWSPEQIAGWLRHQFPGDRSMQVSHEAIYLTLFDPGRKAIERNLSRKLRTGRLMRHPK
;
A
#
# COMPACT_ATOMS: atom_id res chain seq x y z
N MET A 1 6.15 -1.36 -11.41
CA MET A 1 4.69 -1.34 -11.17
C MET A 1 4.41 -2.01 -9.82
N ARG A 2 3.52 -1.48 -8.97
CA ARG A 2 3.14 -2.16 -7.71
C ARG A 2 2.39 -3.44 -8.05
N ARG A 3 2.74 -4.58 -7.42
CA ARG A 3 2.07 -5.87 -7.61
C ARG A 3 0.55 -5.69 -7.49
N PRO A 4 -0.26 -6.29 -8.40
CA PRO A 4 -1.70 -6.30 -8.22
C PRO A 4 -2.04 -6.96 -6.89
N PRO A 5 -3.15 -6.57 -6.24
CA PRO A 5 -3.58 -7.22 -5.01
C PRO A 5 -3.69 -8.73 -5.25
N SER A 6 -3.28 -9.54 -4.28
CA SER A 6 -3.36 -11.00 -4.35
C SER A 6 -4.77 -11.46 -4.74
N ARG A 7 -4.86 -12.63 -5.39
CA ARG A 7 -6.14 -13.25 -5.78
C ARG A 7 -7.15 -13.14 -4.63
N ARG A 8 -8.36 -12.64 -4.93
CA ARG A 8 -9.40 -12.40 -3.92
C ARG A 8 -9.72 -13.71 -3.21
N ARG A 9 -9.77 -13.69 -1.87
CA ARG A 9 -10.17 -14.86 -1.07
C ARG A 9 -11.61 -15.23 -1.41
N ILE A 10 -11.97 -16.52 -1.34
CA ILE A 10 -13.34 -17.04 -1.60
C ILE A 10 -14.41 -16.35 -0.73
N GLN A 11 -14.00 -15.83 0.42
CA GLN A 11 -14.85 -15.09 1.36
C GLN A 11 -15.17 -13.66 0.91
N CYS A 12 -14.51 -13.12 -0.12
CA CYS A 12 -14.77 -11.80 -0.66
C CYS A 12 -15.93 -11.84 -1.66
N LEU A 13 -16.81 -10.82 -1.61
CA LEU A 13 -17.86 -10.64 -2.61
C LEU A 13 -17.26 -10.35 -3.99
N THR A 14 -17.70 -11.11 -4.98
CA THR A 14 -17.44 -10.92 -6.41
C THR A 14 -18.17 -9.70 -6.95
N ILE A 15 -17.79 -9.27 -8.16
CA ILE A 15 -18.51 -8.18 -8.84
C ILE A 15 -19.97 -8.55 -9.11
N ALA A 16 -20.24 -9.80 -9.51
CA ALA A 16 -21.59 -10.29 -9.76
C ALA A 16 -22.47 -10.27 -8.50
N GLU A 17 -21.93 -10.72 -7.36
CA GLU A 17 -22.64 -10.62 -6.07
C GLU A 17 -22.88 -9.15 -5.68
N ARG A 18 -21.92 -8.25 -5.96
CA ARG A 18 -22.08 -6.81 -5.69
C ARG A 18 -23.17 -6.18 -6.57
N GLU A 19 -23.28 -6.58 -7.82
CA GLU A 19 -24.36 -6.17 -8.73
C GLU A 19 -25.73 -6.64 -8.24
N GLU A 20 -25.82 -7.89 -7.77
CA GLU A 20 -27.06 -8.42 -7.21
C GLU A 20 -27.47 -7.68 -5.94
N ILE A 21 -26.51 -7.31 -5.08
CA ILE A 21 -26.76 -6.41 -3.95
C ILE A 21 -27.30 -5.07 -4.46
N SER A 22 -26.67 -4.46 -5.47
CA SER A 22 -27.08 -3.16 -6.00
C SER A 22 -28.53 -3.19 -6.53
N ARG A 23 -28.89 -4.22 -7.31
CA ARG A 23 -30.25 -4.42 -7.81
C ARG A 23 -31.24 -4.66 -6.68
N GLY A 24 -30.91 -5.53 -5.73
CA GLY A 24 -31.77 -5.83 -4.59
C GLY A 24 -32.04 -4.60 -3.71
N LEU A 25 -31.05 -3.73 -3.53
CA LEU A 25 -31.25 -2.47 -2.81
C LEU A 25 -32.15 -1.51 -3.57
N ALA A 26 -31.98 -1.39 -4.89
CA ALA A 26 -32.79 -0.54 -5.75
C ALA A 26 -34.27 -0.98 -5.78
N THR A 27 -34.54 -2.28 -5.66
CA THR A 27 -35.91 -2.83 -5.60
C THR A 27 -36.51 -2.87 -4.20
N GLY A 28 -35.84 -2.29 -3.19
CA GLY A 28 -36.41 -2.24 -1.84
C GLY A 28 -36.19 -3.51 -1.00
N ARG A 29 -35.46 -4.53 -1.48
CA ARG A 29 -35.19 -5.77 -0.71
C ARG A 29 -34.28 -5.53 0.48
N SER A 30 -34.55 -6.22 1.58
CA SER A 30 -33.74 -6.17 2.80
C SER A 30 -32.39 -6.87 2.63
N ALA A 31 -31.43 -6.55 3.51
CA ALA A 31 -30.13 -7.22 3.51
C ALA A 31 -30.23 -8.74 3.75
N ARG A 32 -31.28 -9.21 4.46
CA ARG A 32 -31.51 -10.64 4.71
C ARG A 32 -31.97 -11.37 3.45
N GLU A 33 -32.88 -10.78 2.68
CA GLU A 33 -33.38 -11.39 1.43
C GLU A 33 -32.29 -11.47 0.37
N ILE A 34 -31.49 -10.41 0.24
CA ILE A 34 -30.33 -10.39 -0.68
C ILE A 34 -29.28 -11.42 -0.24
N ALA A 35 -29.05 -11.56 1.06
CA ALA A 35 -28.11 -12.54 1.60
C ALA A 35 -28.57 -13.98 1.32
N ALA A 36 -29.87 -14.26 1.47
CA ALA A 36 -30.45 -15.56 1.15
C ALA A 36 -30.27 -15.93 -0.33
N SER A 37 -30.57 -15.01 -1.25
CA SER A 37 -30.39 -15.29 -2.70
C SER A 37 -28.93 -15.49 -3.10
N LEU A 38 -28.00 -14.82 -2.42
CA LEU A 38 -26.56 -14.96 -2.66
C LEU A 38 -25.89 -16.09 -1.87
N ARG A 39 -26.63 -16.82 -1.02
CA ARG A 39 -26.09 -17.81 -0.07
C ARG A 39 -24.94 -17.24 0.77
N ARG A 40 -25.10 -16.00 1.24
CA ARG A 40 -24.15 -15.30 2.12
C ARG A 40 -24.79 -14.99 3.47
N SER A 41 -23.96 -14.67 4.46
CA SER A 41 -24.46 -14.15 5.74
C SER A 41 -25.08 -12.75 5.55
N PRO A 42 -26.23 -12.45 6.17
CA PRO A 42 -26.80 -11.09 6.22
C PRO A 42 -25.81 -10.04 6.74
N SER A 43 -24.92 -10.44 7.67
CA SER A 43 -23.87 -9.56 8.19
C SER A 43 -22.84 -9.16 7.13
N THR A 44 -22.59 -10.00 6.13
CA THR A 44 -21.68 -9.68 5.01
C THR A 44 -22.28 -8.61 4.14
N ILE A 45 -23.58 -8.74 3.80
CA ILE A 45 -24.28 -7.74 3.00
C ILE A 45 -24.36 -6.41 3.75
N ALA A 46 -24.76 -6.43 5.03
CA ALA A 46 -24.85 -5.22 5.85
C ALA A 46 -23.49 -4.49 5.98
N ARG A 47 -22.40 -5.23 6.23
CA ARG A 47 -21.05 -4.62 6.31
C ARG A 47 -20.58 -4.09 4.97
N GLU A 48 -20.93 -4.75 3.87
CA GLU A 48 -20.58 -4.30 2.53
C GLU A 48 -21.29 -2.99 2.20
N THR A 49 -22.60 -2.93 2.39
CA THR A 49 -23.41 -1.76 2.06
C THR A 49 -23.03 -0.57 2.93
N ALA A 50 -22.88 -0.76 4.24
CA ALA A 50 -22.46 0.29 5.17
C ALA A 50 -21.10 0.92 4.80
N ARG A 51 -20.13 0.12 4.34
CA ARG A 51 -18.79 0.60 3.95
C ARG A 51 -18.72 1.28 2.57
N SER A 52 -19.78 1.15 1.78
CA SER A 52 -19.79 1.52 0.36
C SER A 52 -20.84 2.59 0.03
N GLY A 53 -21.36 3.29 1.04
CA GLY A 53 -22.28 4.43 0.88
C GLY A 53 -23.67 4.22 1.49
N GLY A 54 -23.93 3.07 2.12
CA GLY A 54 -25.23 2.75 2.69
C GLY A 54 -26.27 2.42 1.61
N ARG A 55 -27.53 2.27 2.02
CA ARG A 55 -28.59 1.71 1.18
C ARG A 55 -28.89 2.54 -0.08
N THR A 56 -28.85 3.87 0.03
CA THR A 56 -29.26 4.81 -1.03
C THR A 56 -28.14 5.11 -2.03
N ALA A 57 -26.88 5.07 -1.61
CA ALA A 57 -25.73 5.42 -2.46
C ALA A 57 -24.88 4.20 -2.88
N TYR A 58 -25.27 2.98 -2.49
CA TYR A 58 -24.53 1.78 -2.87
C TYR A 58 -24.55 1.57 -4.39
N ARG A 59 -23.37 1.47 -5.00
CA ARG A 59 -23.18 1.07 -6.40
C ARG A 59 -22.11 0.00 -6.48
N ALA A 60 -22.41 -1.09 -7.18
CA ALA A 60 -21.55 -2.26 -7.27
C ALA A 60 -20.13 -1.96 -7.79
N ALA A 61 -20.03 -1.26 -8.93
CA ALA A 61 -18.74 -0.89 -9.53
C ALA A 61 -17.87 -0.04 -8.58
N MET A 62 -18.46 0.96 -7.90
CA MET A 62 -17.74 1.78 -6.92
C MET A 62 -17.31 0.96 -5.70
N ALA A 63 -18.18 0.09 -5.21
CA ALA A 63 -17.89 -0.78 -4.08
C ALA A 63 -16.73 -1.74 -4.41
N ASP A 64 -16.72 -2.31 -5.62
CA ASP A 64 -15.66 -3.17 -6.13
C ASP A 64 -14.32 -2.44 -6.27
N GLN A 65 -14.33 -1.25 -6.87
CA GLN A 65 -13.15 -0.40 -7.00
C GLN A 65 -12.57 -0.03 -5.63
N ARG A 66 -13.40 0.35 -4.66
CA ARG A 66 -12.98 0.63 -3.28
C ARG A 66 -12.40 -0.62 -2.62
N ALA A 67 -13.02 -1.79 -2.80
CA ALA A 67 -12.49 -3.05 -2.29
C ALA A 67 -11.11 -3.37 -2.89
N TYR A 68 -10.94 -3.18 -4.19
CA TYR A 68 -9.66 -3.34 -4.90
C TYR A 68 -8.59 -2.38 -4.35
N GLN A 69 -8.90 -1.09 -4.21
CA GLN A 69 -7.98 -0.09 -3.66
C GLN A 69 -7.53 -0.44 -2.23
N ARG A 70 -8.46 -0.85 -1.36
CA ARG A 70 -8.15 -1.28 0.01
C ARG A 70 -7.29 -2.55 0.04
N ALA A 71 -7.56 -3.50 -0.86
CA ALA A 71 -6.78 -4.73 -0.97
C ALA A 71 -5.31 -4.48 -1.35
N ARG A 72 -5.00 -3.37 -2.03
CA ARG A 72 -3.61 -2.99 -2.36
C ARG A 72 -2.74 -2.70 -1.14
N ARG A 73 -3.33 -2.43 0.04
CA ARG A 73 -2.66 -2.17 1.33
C ARG A 73 -1.28 -1.50 1.19
N PRO A 74 -1.18 -0.33 0.54
CA PRO A 74 0.11 0.26 0.28
C PRO A 74 0.77 0.68 1.59
N LYS A 75 1.83 -0.02 1.99
CA LYS A 75 2.72 0.46 3.05
C LYS A 75 3.58 1.58 2.45
N HIS A 76 3.17 2.83 2.68
CA HIS A 76 3.98 3.98 2.28
C HIS A 76 5.28 3.96 3.09
N ALA A 77 6.42 3.76 2.40
CA ALA A 77 7.73 3.80 3.04
C ALA A 77 7.95 5.17 3.69
N ASN A 78 8.65 5.22 4.83
CA ASN A 78 8.94 6.47 5.55
C ASN A 78 9.52 7.54 4.61
N LEU A 79 10.48 7.15 3.75
CA LEU A 79 11.08 7.98 2.71
C LEU A 79 10.09 8.63 1.72
N ALA A 80 8.95 7.98 1.46
CA ALA A 80 7.92 8.54 0.59
C ALA A 80 7.04 9.57 1.34
N ARG A 81 6.93 9.48 2.67
CA ARG A 81 6.11 10.35 3.51
C ARG A 81 6.87 11.55 4.06
N ASN A 82 8.18 11.42 4.26
CA ASN A 82 9.03 12.46 4.81
C ASN A 82 9.96 13.04 3.71
N PRO A 83 9.64 14.23 3.16
CA PRO A 83 10.47 14.87 2.12
C PRO A 83 11.88 15.22 2.61
N LEU A 84 12.01 15.69 3.85
CA LEU A 84 13.30 16.08 4.42
C LEU A 84 14.24 14.86 4.53
N LEU A 85 13.73 13.75 5.08
CA LEU A 85 14.47 12.49 5.14
C LEU A 85 14.91 12.03 3.75
N ARG A 86 14.06 12.21 2.73
CA ARG A 86 14.39 11.83 1.36
C ARG A 86 15.54 12.65 0.78
N VAL A 87 15.53 13.98 1.00
CA VAL A 87 16.62 14.86 0.56
C VAL A 87 17.94 14.42 1.19
N LEU A 88 17.96 14.21 2.52
CA LEU A 88 19.18 13.79 3.23
C LEU A 88 19.71 12.43 2.75
N VAL A 89 18.81 11.47 2.50
CA VAL A 89 19.17 10.15 1.97
C VAL A 89 19.63 10.21 0.50
N VAL A 90 19.28 11.26 -0.25
CA VAL A 90 19.73 11.49 -1.64
C VAL A 90 21.06 12.25 -1.69
N GLU A 91 21.26 13.24 -0.82
CA GLU A 91 22.45 14.08 -0.81
C GLU A 91 23.68 13.34 -0.26
N LYS A 92 23.51 12.51 0.78
CA LYS A 92 24.63 11.80 1.41
C LYS A 92 25.32 10.78 0.48
N PRO A 93 24.60 10.01 -0.36
CA PRO A 93 25.22 9.19 -1.41
C PRO A 93 26.02 9.99 -2.44
N ALA A 94 25.68 11.26 -2.70
CA ALA A 94 26.50 12.10 -3.59
C ALA A 94 27.90 12.39 -3.01
N ALA A 95 28.06 12.25 -1.69
CA ALA A 95 29.33 12.32 -0.98
C ALA A 95 29.97 10.92 -0.73
N CYS A 96 29.52 9.87 -1.44
CA CYS A 96 30.01 8.49 -1.30
C CYS A 96 29.77 7.86 0.08
N TRP A 97 28.58 8.05 0.67
CA TRP A 97 28.20 7.38 1.92
C TRP A 97 27.44 6.08 1.66
N SER A 98 27.69 5.03 2.45
CA SER A 98 26.91 3.79 2.38
C SER A 98 25.54 3.93 3.09
N PRO A 99 24.54 3.11 2.74
CA PRO A 99 23.23 3.10 3.42
C PRO A 99 23.31 2.92 4.95
N GLU A 100 24.26 2.12 5.43
CA GLU A 100 24.53 1.92 6.87
C GLU A 100 25.07 3.19 7.53
N GLN A 101 25.99 3.90 6.86
CA GLN A 101 26.53 5.17 7.35
C GLN A 101 25.45 6.25 7.41
N ILE A 102 24.58 6.31 6.39
CA ILE A 102 23.46 7.26 6.34
C ILE A 102 22.48 6.98 7.48
N ALA A 103 22.10 5.72 7.69
CA ALA A 103 21.20 5.34 8.79
C ALA A 103 21.80 5.63 10.17
N GLY A 104 23.10 5.36 10.37
CA GLY A 104 23.80 5.68 11.61
C GLY A 104 23.88 7.18 11.88
N TRP A 105 24.20 7.96 10.84
CA TRP A 105 24.26 9.43 10.95
C TRP A 105 22.90 10.04 11.27
N LEU A 106 21.82 9.58 10.62
CA LEU A 106 20.47 10.05 10.93
C LEU A 106 20.09 9.80 12.39
N ARG A 107 20.48 8.65 12.95
CA ARG A 107 20.22 8.33 14.36
C ARG A 107 20.97 9.27 15.31
N HIS A 108 22.19 9.63 14.96
CA HIS A 108 23.03 10.49 15.78
C HIS A 108 22.62 11.97 15.69
N GLN A 109 22.24 12.45 14.51
CA GLN A 109 21.83 13.84 14.30
C GLN A 109 20.41 14.14 14.78
N PHE A 110 19.52 13.15 14.76
CA PHE A 110 18.13 13.31 15.17
C PHE A 110 17.76 12.34 16.31
N PRO A 111 18.40 12.45 17.49
CA PRO A 111 18.10 11.59 18.63
C PRO A 111 16.72 11.96 19.18
N GLY A 112 15.71 11.14 18.88
CA GLY A 112 14.33 11.32 19.38
C GLY A 112 13.28 11.54 18.29
N ASP A 113 13.67 11.98 17.10
CA ASP A 113 12.72 12.10 15.98
C ASP A 113 12.55 10.77 15.26
N ARG A 114 11.46 10.05 15.59
CA ARG A 114 11.11 8.76 14.95
C ARG A 114 10.85 8.90 13.44
N SER A 115 10.47 10.09 12.96
CA SER A 115 10.23 10.32 11.54
C SER A 115 11.53 10.31 10.72
N MET A 116 12.67 10.58 11.36
CA MET A 116 14.00 10.60 10.75
C MET A 116 14.75 9.26 10.88
N GLN A 117 14.17 8.30 11.61
CA GLN A 117 14.73 6.96 11.74
C GLN A 117 14.36 6.10 10.52
N VAL A 118 15.38 5.59 9.84
CA VAL A 118 15.24 4.66 8.71
C VAL A 118 16.32 3.58 8.79
N SER A 119 15.97 2.33 8.49
CA SER A 119 16.97 1.27 8.40
C SER A 119 17.76 1.35 7.10
N HIS A 120 19.01 0.88 7.12
CA HIS A 120 19.81 0.77 5.90
C HIS A 120 19.15 -0.14 4.85
N GLU A 121 18.47 -1.21 5.27
CA GLU A 121 17.63 -2.06 4.40
C GLU A 121 16.53 -1.25 3.70
N ALA A 122 15.87 -0.33 4.40
CA ALA A 122 14.85 0.51 3.79
C ALA A 122 15.45 1.48 2.75
N ILE A 123 16.66 1.99 2.99
CA ILE A 123 17.43 2.78 2.03
C ILE A 123 17.79 1.92 0.80
N TYR A 124 18.34 0.71 0.99
CA TYR A 124 18.62 -0.25 -0.09
C TYR A 124 17.37 -0.53 -0.94
N LEU A 125 16.27 -0.91 -0.30
CA LEU A 125 15.01 -1.19 -1.02
C LEU A 125 14.54 0.01 -1.84
N THR A 126 14.75 1.25 -1.39
CA THR A 126 14.38 2.43 -2.19
C THR A 126 15.34 2.74 -3.33
N LEU A 127 16.63 2.42 -3.19
CA LEU A 127 17.61 2.61 -4.26
C LEU A 127 17.46 1.56 -5.37
N PHE A 128 17.03 0.34 -5.02
CA PHE A 128 17.05 -0.82 -5.92
C PHE A 128 15.67 -1.31 -6.38
N ASP A 129 14.55 -0.94 -5.74
CA ASP A 129 13.19 -1.28 -6.19
C ASP A 129 12.57 -0.17 -7.09
N PRO A 130 12.43 -0.41 -8.41
CA PRO A 130 11.84 0.58 -9.33
C PRO A 130 10.36 0.90 -9.04
N GLY A 131 9.69 0.08 -8.23
CA GLY A 131 8.32 0.31 -7.76
C GLY A 131 8.21 1.34 -6.63
N ARG A 132 9.33 1.67 -5.97
CA ARG A 132 9.45 2.70 -4.93
C ARG A 132 10.09 3.95 -5.55
N LYS A 133 9.29 4.74 -6.28
CA LYS A 133 9.68 6.02 -6.91
C LYS A 133 10.02 7.13 -5.88
N ALA A 134 10.82 6.83 -4.86
CA ALA A 134 11.24 7.79 -3.85
C ALA A 134 12.61 8.39 -4.18
N ILE A 135 13.47 7.68 -4.90
CA ILE A 135 14.86 8.07 -5.16
C ILE A 135 15.25 7.73 -6.61
N GLU A 136 16.09 8.55 -7.23
CA GLU A 136 16.57 8.32 -8.60
C GLU A 136 17.54 7.14 -8.67
N ARG A 137 17.41 6.33 -9.73
CA ARG A 137 18.16 5.07 -9.93
C ARG A 137 19.68 5.29 -10.05
N ASN A 138 20.10 6.46 -10.54
CA ASN A 138 21.50 6.81 -10.77
C ASN A 138 22.32 7.01 -9.48
N LEU A 139 21.68 7.16 -8.31
CA LEU A 139 22.35 7.32 -7.02
C LEU A 139 23.09 6.06 -6.56
N SER A 140 22.65 4.89 -7.00
CA SER A 140 23.33 3.62 -6.72
C SER A 140 24.78 3.57 -7.22
N ARG A 141 25.10 4.29 -8.30
CA ARG A 141 26.47 4.36 -8.87
C ARG A 141 27.43 5.20 -8.03
N LYS A 142 26.91 6.07 -7.16
CA LYS A 142 27.70 6.98 -6.32
C LYS A 142 27.99 6.39 -4.93
N LEU A 143 27.48 5.19 -4.63
CA LEU A 143 27.79 4.49 -3.39
C LEU A 143 29.26 4.05 -3.39
N ARG A 144 29.91 4.14 -2.22
CA ARG A 144 31.34 3.81 -2.01
C ARG A 144 31.69 2.33 -2.22
N THR A 145 30.73 1.48 -2.53
CA THR A 145 30.90 0.03 -2.56
C THR A 145 31.42 -0.46 -3.92
N GLY A 146 32.70 -0.81 -3.99
CA GLY A 146 33.30 -1.59 -5.09
C GLY A 146 32.93 -3.08 -5.08
N ARG A 147 31.77 -3.48 -4.52
CA ARG A 147 31.31 -4.88 -4.48
C ARG A 147 29.99 -5.01 -5.22
N LEU A 148 29.90 -6.04 -6.07
CA LEU A 148 28.65 -6.52 -6.66
C LEU A 148 27.67 -6.87 -5.52
N MET A 149 26.51 -6.22 -5.52
CA MET A 149 25.49 -6.38 -4.48
C MET A 149 25.04 -7.84 -4.33
N ARG A 150 24.91 -8.31 -3.09
CA ARG A 150 24.09 -9.48 -2.80
C ARG A 150 22.62 -9.09 -2.90
N HIS A 151 21.88 -9.76 -3.78
CA HIS A 151 20.43 -9.64 -3.85
C HIS A 151 19.79 -10.25 -2.60
N PRO A 152 18.76 -9.61 -2.00
CA PRO A 152 17.98 -10.22 -0.94
C PRO A 152 17.23 -11.45 -1.48
N LYS A 153 17.17 -12.54 -0.68
CA LYS A 153 16.40 -13.75 -0.96
C LYS A 153 14.89 -13.51 -0.86
#